data_AF-A0A1E3YN84-F1
#
_entry.id   AF-A0A1E3YN84-F1
#
_cell.length_a   1.000
_cell.length_b   1.000
_cell.length_c   1.000
_cell.angle_alpha   90.00
_cell.angle_beta   90.00
_cell.angle_gamma   90.00
#
_symmetry.space_group_name_H-M   'P 1'
#
loop_
_entity.id
_entity.type
_entity.pdbx_description
1 polymer ?
#
loop_
_entity_poly.entity_id
_entity_poly.type
_entity_poly.pdbx_seq_one_letter_code
_entity_poly.pdbx_strand_id
1 'polypeptide(L)'
;MRESFMQIGRVVGTVVATQKHAKLEGAKLLLVQPTDPDGADRGVPLLTIDSVGAGVGERVLIVVEGRAAGEALRRKAAPVDAAIIGIIDAVTMAEAAGASPGPEGPGLRFAEGSPGASAPGTASEAAGAPVAARGTHTR
;
A
#
# COMPACT_ATOMS: atom_id res chain seq x y z
N MET A 1 -11.99 -9.35 13.26
CA MET A 1 -10.93 -9.16 12.26
C MET A 1 -9.90 -10.25 12.50
N ARG A 2 -9.55 -11.09 11.52
CA ARG A 2 -8.48 -12.09 11.71
C ARG A 2 -7.16 -11.38 11.46
N GLU A 3 -6.34 -11.23 12.50
CA GLU A 3 -4.98 -10.73 12.34
C GLU A 3 -4.13 -11.81 11.67
N SER A 4 -3.54 -11.47 10.53
CA SER A 4 -2.56 -12.30 9.84
C SER A 4 -1.18 -11.80 10.23
N PHE A 5 -0.51 -12.54 11.11
CA PHE A 5 0.82 -12.19 11.63
C PHE A 5 1.92 -12.15 10.56
N MET A 6 1.67 -12.74 9.38
CA MET A 6 2.57 -12.77 8.23
C MET A 6 1.94 -12.05 7.04
N GLN A 7 2.76 -11.31 6.29
CA GLN A 7 2.36 -10.59 5.08
C GLN A 7 3.42 -10.75 3.98
N ILE A 8 3.01 -10.56 2.73
CA ILE A 8 3.92 -10.47 1.58
C ILE A 8 4.28 -9.01 1.34
N GLY A 9 5.49 -8.74 0.89
CA GLY A 9 5.90 -7.41 0.44
C GLY A 9 7.07 -7.44 -0.53
N ARG A 10 7.44 -6.25 -1.02
CA ARG A 10 8.59 -6.00 -1.89
C ARG A 10 9.57 -5.08 -1.17
N VAL A 11 10.85 -5.42 -1.17
CA VAL A 11 11.90 -4.52 -0.64
C VAL A 11 12.01 -3.31 -1.58
N VAL A 12 11.77 -2.11 -1.06
CA VAL A 12 11.83 -0.86 -1.83
C VAL A 12 13.09 -0.03 -1.55
N GLY A 13 13.83 -0.33 -0.47
CA GLY A 13 15.09 0.35 -0.18
C GLY A 13 15.77 -0.09 1.12
N THR A 14 16.91 0.53 1.41
CA THR A 14 17.72 0.30 2.62
C THR A 14 17.67 1.55 3.50
N VAL A 15 17.59 1.37 4.82
CA VAL A 15 17.62 2.46 5.80
C VAL A 15 18.92 2.43 6.60
N VAL A 16 19.57 3.58 6.75
CA VAL A 16 20.79 3.73 7.56
C VAL A 16 20.50 4.66 8.72
N ALA A 17 20.67 4.16 9.94
CA ALA A 17 20.63 4.94 11.17
C ALA A 17 21.95 4.77 11.93
N THR A 18 22.63 5.89 12.19
CA THR A 18 23.89 5.97 12.95
C THR A 18 23.65 6.03 14.45
N GLN A 19 22.62 6.75 14.89
CA GLN A 19 22.10 6.69 16.26
C GLN A 19 20.85 5.80 16.29
N LYS A 20 20.90 4.73 17.08
CA LYS A 20 19.82 3.74 17.26
C LYS A 20 20.03 2.99 18.57
N HIS A 21 18.99 2.28 19.01
CA HIS A 21 19.10 1.42 20.20
C HIS A 21 20.18 0.34 19.98
N ALA A 22 21.05 0.08 20.96
CA ALA A 22 22.21 -0.81 20.83
C ALA A 22 21.87 -2.22 20.28
N LYS A 23 20.70 -2.76 20.64
CA LYS A 23 20.19 -4.04 20.09
C LYS A 23 19.91 -4.05 18.56
N LEU A 24 19.99 -2.89 17.90
CA LEU A 24 19.88 -2.73 16.44
C LEU A 24 21.25 -2.51 15.77
N GLU A 25 22.35 -2.57 16.53
CA GLU A 25 23.70 -2.58 15.96
C GLU A 25 23.93 -3.86 15.14
N GLY A 26 24.66 -3.72 14.03
CA GLY A 26 24.83 -4.77 13.02
C GLY A 26 23.54 -5.27 12.35
N ALA A 27 22.36 -4.70 12.64
CA ALA A 27 21.13 -5.05 11.94
C ALA A 27 21.06 -4.35 10.58
N LYS A 28 20.75 -5.10 9.52
CA LYS A 28 20.42 -4.56 8.20
C LYS A 28 18.94 -4.17 8.21
N LEU A 29 18.68 -2.88 7.97
CA LEU A 29 17.33 -2.32 7.99
C LEU A 29 16.85 -2.10 6.56
N LEU A 30 15.73 -2.73 6.21
CA LEU A 30 15.13 -2.64 4.88
C LEU A 30 13.73 -2.05 4.96
N LEU A 31 13.41 -1.17 4.03
CA LEU A 31 12.06 -0.64 3.83
C LEU A 31 11.32 -1.59 2.89
N VAL A 32 10.19 -2.14 3.34
CA VAL A 32 9.39 -3.11 2.60
C VAL A 32 8.00 -2.53 2.37
N GLN A 33 7.59 -2.40 1.12
CA GLN A 33 6.21 -2.10 0.76
C GLN A 33 5.40 -3.40 0.87
N PRO A 34 4.37 -3.50 1.72
CA PRO A 34 3.49 -4.66 1.69
C PRO A 34 2.78 -4.73 0.34
N THR A 35 2.57 -5.93 -0.16
CA THR A 35 1.91 -6.19 -1.45
C THR A 35 0.86 -7.27 -1.31
N ASP A 36 -0.14 -7.22 -2.18
CA ASP A 36 -1.07 -8.33 -2.37
C ASP A 36 -0.42 -9.45 -3.25
N PRO A 37 -1.01 -10.66 -3.32
CA PRO A 37 -0.41 -11.79 -4.04
C PRO A 37 -0.20 -11.57 -5.55
N ASP A 38 -0.95 -10.66 -6.15
CA ASP A 38 -0.80 -10.19 -7.53
C ASP A 38 0.39 -9.22 -7.73
N GLY A 39 0.94 -8.69 -6.64
CA GLY A 39 2.03 -7.72 -6.62
C GLY A 39 1.58 -6.26 -6.53
N ALA A 40 0.29 -5.97 -6.37
CA ALA A 40 -0.20 -4.61 -6.11
C ALA A 40 0.28 -4.10 -4.74
N ASP A 41 0.65 -2.81 -4.67
CA ASP A 41 1.14 -2.20 -3.43
C ASP A 41 -0.01 -1.88 -2.47
N ARG A 42 0.10 -2.38 -1.22
CA ARG A 42 -0.94 -2.25 -0.20
C ARG A 42 -0.42 -1.51 1.04
N GLY A 43 -1.11 -0.43 1.42
CA GLY A 43 -0.82 0.31 2.65
C GLY A 43 0.54 1.02 2.62
N VAL A 44 1.07 1.33 3.81
CA VAL A 44 2.33 2.06 3.97
C VAL A 44 3.55 1.14 4.01
N PRO A 45 4.73 1.57 3.53
CA PRO A 45 5.98 0.86 3.73
C PRO A 45 6.29 0.62 5.21
N LEU A 46 6.81 -0.57 5.52
CA LEU A 46 7.22 -1.00 6.86
C LEU A 46 8.74 -1.02 6.95
N LEU A 47 9.27 -0.54 8.09
CA LEU A 47 10.67 -0.76 8.44
C LEU A 47 10.85 -2.17 8.99
N THR A 48 11.73 -2.94 8.37
CA THR A 48 11.99 -4.35 8.71
C THR A 48 13.45 -4.58 9.02
N ILE A 49 13.74 -5.58 9.86
CA ILE A 49 15.09 -6.15 9.94
C ILE A 49 15.19 -7.32 8.97
N ASP A 50 16.25 -7.32 8.18
CA ASP A 50 16.63 -8.44 7.33
C ASP A 50 17.46 -9.46 8.13
N SER A 51 16.98 -10.71 8.16
CA SER A 51 17.73 -11.87 8.68
C SER A 51 18.08 -12.92 7.62
N VAL A 52 17.68 -12.72 6.37
CA VAL A 52 17.82 -13.71 5.29
C VAL A 52 18.76 -13.26 4.17
N GLY A 53 19.08 -11.97 4.08
CA GLY A 53 19.99 -11.40 3.09
C GLY A 53 19.32 -10.62 1.97
N ALA A 54 18.01 -10.32 2.07
CA ALA A 54 17.19 -9.80 0.97
C ALA A 54 17.72 -8.52 0.29
N GLY A 55 17.63 -8.45 -1.03
CA GLY A 55 17.99 -7.31 -1.88
C GLY A 55 16.82 -6.38 -2.19
N VAL A 56 17.12 -5.17 -2.67
CA VAL A 56 16.08 -4.24 -3.17
C VAL A 56 15.45 -4.81 -4.44
N GLY A 57 14.13 -4.77 -4.53
CA GLY A 57 13.34 -5.35 -5.61
C GLY A 57 12.82 -6.77 -5.33
N GLU A 58 13.39 -7.49 -4.36
CA GLU A 58 12.96 -8.85 -4.03
C GLU A 58 11.59 -8.88 -3.33
N ARG A 59 10.85 -9.97 -3.58
CA ARG A 59 9.62 -10.30 -2.83
C ARG A 59 10.00 -11.06 -1.57
N VAL A 60 9.41 -10.66 -0.44
CA VAL A 60 9.77 -11.12 0.89
C VAL A 60 8.54 -11.47 1.72
N LEU A 61 8.68 -12.49 2.56
CA LEU A 61 7.73 -12.83 3.60
C LEU A 61 8.14 -12.10 4.89
N ILE A 62 7.25 -11.25 5.39
CA ILE A 62 7.46 -10.47 6.62
C ILE A 62 6.55 -10.97 7.73
N VAL A 63 7.08 -11.07 8.95
CA VAL A 63 6.28 -11.18 10.18
C VAL A 63 6.10 -9.77 10.75
N VAL A 64 4.87 -9.44 11.15
CA VAL A 64 4.51 -8.13 11.74
C VAL A 64 3.91 -8.38 13.12
N GLU A 65 4.78 -8.69 14.07
CA GLU A 65 4.43 -8.91 15.47
C GLU A 65 5.66 -8.67 16.35
N GLY A 66 5.63 -7.68 17.23
CA GLY A 66 6.83 -7.22 17.95
C GLY A 66 7.53 -8.29 18.82
N ARG A 67 6.79 -9.29 19.29
CA ARG A 67 7.37 -10.40 20.06
C ARG A 67 7.93 -11.50 19.15
N ALA A 68 7.15 -11.99 18.18
CA ALA A 68 7.59 -13.02 17.25
C ALA A 68 8.73 -12.55 16.33
N ALA A 69 8.75 -11.27 15.92
CA ALA A 69 9.87 -10.67 15.19
C ALA A 69 11.17 -10.72 16.02
N GLY A 70 11.11 -10.33 17.29
CA GLY A 70 12.26 -10.40 18.20
C GLY A 70 12.77 -11.83 18.45
N GLU A 71 11.88 -12.83 18.46
CA GLU A 71 12.23 -14.25 18.60
C GLU A 71 12.80 -14.85 17.30
N ALA A 72 12.18 -14.59 16.14
CA ALA A 72 12.66 -15.02 14.83
C ALA A 72 14.07 -14.49 14.52
N LEU A 73 14.33 -13.22 14.86
CA LEU A 73 15.64 -12.57 14.73
C LEU A 73 16.67 -13.02 15.78
N ARG A 74 16.30 -13.86 16.74
CA ARG A 74 17.10 -14.20 17.95
C ARG A 74 17.57 -12.99 18.77
N ARG A 75 16.94 -11.81 18.58
CA ARG A 75 17.28 -10.54 19.25
C ARG A 75 16.26 -10.23 20.35
N LYS A 76 16.33 -10.98 21.45
CA LYS A 76 15.38 -10.90 22.57
C LYS A 76 15.19 -9.47 23.10
N ALA A 77 13.95 -8.98 23.02
CA ALA A 77 13.55 -7.62 23.41
C ALA A 77 14.36 -6.51 22.73
N ALA A 78 14.66 -6.65 21.43
CA ALA A 78 14.96 -5.50 20.58
C ALA A 78 13.65 -4.77 20.21
N PRO A 79 13.66 -3.43 20.05
CA PRO A 79 12.48 -2.69 19.61
C PRO A 79 12.28 -2.89 18.11
N VAL A 80 11.54 -3.93 17.73
CA VAL A 80 11.37 -4.39 16.34
C VAL A 80 9.96 -4.91 16.15
N ASP A 81 9.18 -4.24 15.31
CA ASP A 81 7.78 -4.62 15.06
C ASP A 81 7.61 -5.49 13.80
N ALA A 82 8.61 -5.51 12.91
CA ALA A 82 8.59 -6.34 11.70
C ALA A 82 9.97 -6.90 11.33
N ALA A 83 9.98 -8.13 10.79
CA ALA A 83 11.19 -8.84 10.34
C ALA A 83 10.94 -9.59 9.04
N ILE A 84 11.95 -9.65 8.16
CA ILE A 84 11.94 -10.51 6.98
C ILE A 84 12.38 -11.91 7.40
N ILE A 85 11.48 -12.88 7.22
CA ILE A 85 11.68 -14.30 7.58
C ILE A 85 11.93 -15.20 6.36
N GLY A 86 11.76 -14.70 5.15
CA GLY A 86 12.03 -15.44 3.91
C GLY A 86 11.99 -14.57 2.65
N ILE A 87 12.65 -15.03 1.60
CA ILE A 87 12.51 -14.54 0.23
C ILE A 87 11.46 -15.41 -0.47
N ILE A 88 10.66 -14.85 -1.37
CA ILE A 88 9.56 -15.54 -2.05
C ILE A 88 9.89 -15.75 -3.52
N ASP A 89 10.15 -16.99 -3.91
CA ASP A 89 10.40 -17.37 -5.31
C ASP A 89 9.11 -17.34 -6.16
N ALA A 90 8.01 -17.86 -5.62
CA ALA A 90 6.73 -17.96 -6.32
C ALA A 90 5.54 -17.91 -5.34
N VAL A 91 4.41 -17.41 -5.82
CA VAL A 91 3.12 -17.45 -5.12
C VAL A 91 2.12 -18.15 -6.04
N THR A 92 1.61 -19.30 -5.62
CA THR A 92 0.59 -20.06 -6.35
C THR A 92 -0.75 -19.89 -5.64
N MET A 93 -1.68 -19.19 -6.29
CA MET A 93 -3.06 -19.08 -5.84
C MET A 93 -3.87 -20.22 -6.47
N ALA A 94 -4.64 -20.96 -5.66
CA ALA A 94 -5.63 -21.87 -6.22
C ALA A 94 -6.74 -21.04 -6.89
N GLU A 95 -7.17 -21.44 -8.10
CA GLU A 95 -8.36 -20.86 -8.71
C GLU A 95 -9.56 -21.13 -7.78
N ALA A 96 -10.32 -20.09 -7.45
CA ALA A 96 -11.50 -20.24 -6.61
C ALA A 96 -12.58 -21.02 -7.38
N ALA A 97 -12.78 -22.28 -7.01
CA ALA A 97 -13.83 -23.12 -7.57
C ALA A 97 -15.22 -22.49 -7.31
N GLY A 98 -15.77 -21.81 -8.32
CA GLY A 98 -17.13 -21.27 -8.30
C GLY A 98 -17.26 -19.74 -8.23
N ALA A 99 -16.75 -19.04 -9.24
CA ALA A 99 -17.27 -17.72 -9.63
C ALA A 99 -17.57 -17.72 -11.14
N SER A 100 -18.68 -18.35 -11.54
CA SER A 100 -19.15 -18.25 -12.93
C SER A 100 -19.43 -16.78 -13.24
N PRO A 101 -18.93 -16.22 -14.36
CA PRO A 101 -19.58 -15.04 -14.92
C PRO A 101 -21.05 -15.41 -15.15
N GLY A 102 -21.96 -14.57 -14.67
CA GLY A 102 -23.39 -14.77 -14.90
C GLY A 102 -23.69 -14.70 -16.41
N PRO A 103 -24.76 -15.33 -16.89
CA PRO A 103 -25.12 -15.24 -18.31
C PRO A 103 -25.42 -13.79 -18.67
N GLU A 104 -24.54 -13.17 -19.43
CA GLU A 104 -24.81 -11.90 -20.10
C GLU A 104 -25.99 -12.14 -21.04
N GLY A 105 -27.17 -11.65 -20.64
CA GLY A 105 -28.39 -11.86 -21.42
C GLY A 105 -28.28 -11.24 -22.82
N PRO A 106 -28.91 -11.83 -23.84
CA PRO A 106 -28.83 -11.32 -25.22
C PRO A 106 -29.63 -10.02 -25.36
N GLY A 107 -29.03 -8.91 -24.96
CA GLY A 107 -29.53 -7.55 -25.14
C GLY A 107 -29.50 -7.12 -26.61
N LEU A 108 -30.44 -7.64 -27.40
CA LEU A 108 -30.64 -7.22 -28.78
C LEU A 108 -31.10 -5.76 -28.86
N ARG A 109 -30.62 -5.09 -29.91
CA ARG A 109 -30.67 -3.63 -30.13
C ARG A 109 -32.07 -3.14 -30.50
N PHE A 110 -32.35 -1.88 -30.16
CA PHE A 110 -33.04 -0.96 -31.08
C PHE A 110 -32.35 0.40 -31.10
N ALA A 111 -32.31 1.01 -32.28
CA ALA A 111 -31.79 2.36 -32.54
C ALA A 111 -32.96 3.29 -32.90
N GLU A 112 -32.65 4.50 -33.38
CA GLU A 112 -33.54 5.62 -33.80
C GLU A 112 -33.79 6.67 -32.69
N GLY A 113 -33.56 7.97 -32.87
CA GLY A 113 -32.93 8.68 -34.00
C GLY A 113 -32.70 10.18 -33.69
N SER A 114 -31.85 10.87 -34.45
CA SER A 114 -31.74 12.35 -34.48
C SER A 114 -32.60 12.90 -35.63
N PRO A 115 -33.21 14.11 -35.55
CA PRO A 115 -32.53 15.43 -35.44
C PRO A 115 -33.24 16.38 -34.43
N GLY A 116 -32.90 17.66 -34.19
CA GLY A 116 -31.81 18.56 -34.64
C GLY A 116 -32.18 20.04 -34.33
N ALA A 117 -31.20 20.97 -34.40
CA ALA A 117 -31.33 22.42 -34.12
C ALA A 117 -31.63 22.80 -32.64
N SER A 118 -31.25 23.96 -32.09
CA SER A 118 -30.54 25.16 -32.62
C SER A 118 -29.70 25.87 -31.53
N ALA A 119 -28.74 26.69 -31.97
CA ALA A 119 -28.15 27.81 -31.21
C ALA A 119 -28.67 29.14 -31.82
N PRO A 120 -28.39 30.37 -31.29
CA PRO A 120 -27.47 30.75 -30.21
C PRO A 120 -28.05 31.74 -29.16
N GLY A 121 -27.23 32.16 -28.19
CA GLY A 121 -27.54 33.27 -27.28
C GLY A 121 -26.32 33.75 -26.48
N THR A 122 -25.98 35.04 -26.58
CA THR A 122 -24.77 35.67 -26.01
C THR A 122 -25.11 36.77 -24.99
N ALA A 123 -24.44 36.78 -23.83
CA ALA A 123 -24.09 37.92 -22.96
C ALA A 123 -23.52 37.32 -21.64
N SER A 124 -22.38 37.72 -21.07
CA SER A 124 -21.78 39.04 -20.79
C SER A 124 -22.21 39.63 -19.44
N GLU A 125 -21.23 40.22 -18.75
CA GLU A 125 -21.27 40.89 -17.44
C GLU A 125 -21.50 40.01 -16.19
N ALA A 126 -21.00 40.33 -14.99
CA ALA A 126 -19.82 41.03 -14.44
C ALA A 126 -20.17 41.47 -12.99
N ALA A 127 -19.14 41.78 -12.18
CA ALA A 127 -19.21 42.26 -10.78
C ALA A 127 -19.74 41.23 -9.74
N GLY A 128 -19.22 41.20 -8.50
CA GLY A 128 -18.10 41.96 -7.94
C GLY A 128 -17.64 41.41 -6.57
N ALA A 129 -16.40 41.77 -6.19
CA ALA A 129 -15.87 41.66 -4.83
C ALA A 129 -16.24 42.94 -4.02
N PRO A 130 -15.74 43.25 -2.79
CA PRO A 130 -14.76 42.53 -1.95
C PRO A 130 -15.02 42.57 -0.41
N VAL A 131 -14.06 42.02 0.38
CA VAL A 131 -13.67 42.46 1.76
C VAL A 131 -14.71 42.27 2.89
N ALA A 132 -14.43 42.05 4.19
CA ALA A 132 -13.26 41.81 5.05
C ALA A 132 -13.75 40.95 6.28
N ALA A 133 -13.11 40.76 7.45
CA ALA A 133 -11.86 41.23 8.06
C ALA A 133 -11.37 40.27 9.19
N ARG A 134 -10.05 40.33 9.49
CA ARG A 134 -9.37 40.28 10.82
C ARG A 134 -9.88 39.35 11.94
N GLY A 135 -8.97 38.53 12.47
CA GLY A 135 -9.13 37.80 13.73
C GLY A 135 -7.84 37.17 14.26
N THR A 136 -6.75 37.95 14.40
CA THR A 136 -5.57 37.50 15.16
C THR A 136 -5.92 37.33 16.63
N HIS A 137 -5.45 36.26 17.30
CA HIS A 137 -4.96 36.34 18.68
C HIS A 137 -4.04 35.18 19.03
N THR A 138 -2.88 35.53 19.60
CA THR A 138 -1.87 34.64 20.15
C THR A 138 -2.26 34.19 21.55
N ARG A 139 -2.01 32.92 21.90
CA ARG A 139 -1.37 32.58 23.18
C ARG A 139 -0.65 31.24 23.11
#